data_AF-A0A0Q6BEE5-F1
#
_entry.id   AF-A0A0Q6BEE5-F1
#
_cell.length_a   1.000
_cell.length_b   1.000
_cell.length_c   1.000
_cell.angle_alpha   90.00
_cell.angle_beta   90.00
_cell.angle_gamma   90.00
#
_symmetry.space_group_name_H-M   'P 1'
#
loop_
_entity.id
_entity.type
_entity.pdbx_description
1 polymer ?
#
loop_
_entity_poly.entity_id
_entity_poly.type
_entity_poly.pdbx_seq_one_letter_code
_entity_poly.pdbx_strand_id
1 'polypeptide(L)'
;MSLQDDLKALVSATFSDLWEVQQTTSIPEPADLKLGANHAKDLETATVLYADLDGSTSMVDSMPWYFSAEVYKNYLRCAALIIRSETGIITAYDGDRIMAVFTGNGKNTHAVRAAFKISYAVECIINPALTKQYSTSDFIVKHVIGIDTSQLHAARTGVRGDSDIVWIGRAANYAAKLTSMPAQKIWITEDVYNRLNDFEKFTTTGELAWQASIWFAMNNQRIYSSDCAWTEV
;
A
#
# COMPACT_ATOMS: atom_id res chain seq x y z
N MET A 1 -24.34 -32.46 -10.77
CA MET A 1 -24.16 -31.66 -9.55
C MET A 1 -24.52 -30.23 -9.91
N SER A 2 -25.30 -29.53 -9.08
CA SER A 2 -25.63 -28.13 -9.37
C SER A 2 -24.49 -27.22 -8.91
N LEU A 3 -24.38 -26.02 -9.50
CA LEU A 3 -23.43 -25.01 -9.03
C LEU A 3 -23.63 -24.71 -7.53
N GLN A 4 -24.87 -24.73 -7.06
CA GLN A 4 -25.17 -24.53 -5.65
C GLN A 4 -24.54 -25.62 -4.76
N ASP A 5 -24.57 -26.87 -5.19
CA ASP A 5 -24.00 -27.99 -4.44
C ASP A 5 -22.47 -27.88 -4.43
N ASP A 6 -21.86 -27.54 -5.57
CA ASP A 6 -20.42 -27.35 -5.69
C ASP A 6 -19.92 -26.22 -4.77
N LEU A 7 -20.64 -25.08 -4.75
CA LEU A 7 -20.33 -23.96 -3.85
C LEU A 7 -20.47 -24.34 -2.38
N LYS A 8 -21.54 -25.05 -2.00
CA LYS A 8 -21.73 -25.52 -0.61
C LYS A 8 -20.61 -26.46 -0.18
N ALA A 9 -20.22 -27.40 -1.05
CA ALA A 9 -19.14 -28.33 -0.78
C ALA A 9 -17.80 -27.58 -0.60
N LEU A 10 -17.48 -26.66 -1.50
CA LEU A 10 -16.25 -25.85 -1.43
C LEU A 10 -16.18 -25.00 -0.15
N VAL A 11 -17.27 -24.31 0.18
CA VAL A 11 -17.35 -23.49 1.39
C VAL A 11 -17.21 -24.36 2.64
N SER A 12 -17.91 -25.49 2.70
CA SER A 12 -17.83 -26.40 3.85
C SER A 12 -16.42 -26.98 4.02
N ALA A 13 -15.76 -27.36 2.93
CA ALA A 13 -14.39 -27.87 2.96
C ALA A 13 -13.43 -26.80 3.48
N THR A 14 -13.47 -25.58 2.92
CA THR A 14 -12.60 -24.47 3.32
C THR A 14 -12.73 -24.12 4.81
N PHE A 15 -13.94 -24.19 5.39
CA PHE A 15 -14.14 -23.91 6.82
C PHE A 15 -13.76 -25.06 7.76
N SER A 16 -13.66 -26.30 7.27
CA SER A 16 -13.42 -27.48 8.12
C SER A 16 -12.02 -28.08 7.97
N ASP A 17 -11.38 -27.92 6.81
CA ASP A 17 -10.04 -28.42 6.56
C ASP A 17 -8.98 -27.68 7.40
N LEU A 18 -7.96 -28.41 7.85
CA LEU A 18 -6.86 -27.83 8.62
C LEU A 18 -5.97 -26.94 7.75
N TRP A 19 -5.45 -25.87 8.34
CA TRP A 19 -4.47 -25.01 7.70
C TRP A 19 -3.06 -25.59 7.78
N GLU A 20 -2.40 -25.68 6.64
CA GLU A 20 -0.95 -25.86 6.54
C GLU A 20 -0.30 -24.48 6.46
N VAL A 21 0.38 -24.07 7.53
CA VAL A 21 1.08 -22.79 7.61
C VAL A 21 2.59 -23.01 7.60
N GLN A 22 3.28 -22.31 6.71
CA GLN A 22 4.73 -22.38 6.56
C GLN A 22 5.34 -21.00 6.75
N GLN A 23 6.26 -20.86 7.71
CA GLN A 23 7.00 -19.61 7.89
C GLN A 23 7.91 -19.33 6.69
N THR A 24 8.06 -18.05 6.35
CA THR A 24 8.95 -17.61 5.26
C THR A 24 9.48 -16.21 5.51
N THR A 25 10.70 -15.95 5.07
CA THR A 25 11.31 -14.61 5.09
C THR A 25 11.15 -13.88 3.77
N SER A 26 10.87 -14.61 2.68
CA SER A 26 10.61 -14.04 1.36
C SER A 26 9.11 -13.81 1.16
N ILE A 27 8.79 -12.72 0.46
CA ILE A 27 7.43 -12.37 0.05
C ILE A 27 6.99 -13.40 -1.01
N PRO A 28 5.94 -14.21 -0.75
CA PRO A 28 5.55 -15.30 -1.64
C PRO A 28 5.03 -14.82 -3.00
N GLU A 29 5.25 -15.64 -4.02
CA GLU A 29 4.55 -15.56 -5.30
C GLU A 29 3.37 -16.52 -5.34
N PRO A 30 2.41 -16.38 -6.28
CA PRO A 30 1.26 -17.28 -6.37
C PRO A 30 1.66 -18.76 -6.50
N ALA A 31 2.81 -19.04 -7.13
CA ALA A 31 3.35 -20.39 -7.29
C ALA A 31 3.78 -21.05 -5.96
N ASP A 32 4.11 -20.25 -4.94
CA ASP A 32 4.51 -20.74 -3.61
C ASP A 32 3.32 -21.16 -2.73
N LEU A 33 2.10 -20.93 -3.22
CA LEU A 33 0.85 -21.15 -2.49
C LEU A 33 -0.05 -22.15 -3.22
N LYS A 34 -0.58 -23.12 -2.47
CA LYS A 34 -1.49 -24.15 -3.00
C LYS A 34 -2.86 -23.53 -3.29
N LEU A 35 -3.33 -23.67 -4.53
CA LEU A 35 -4.67 -23.24 -4.94
C LEU A 35 -5.71 -24.27 -4.50
N GLY A 36 -6.83 -23.82 -3.93
CA GLY A 36 -7.94 -24.70 -3.52
C GLY A 36 -7.65 -25.52 -2.27
N ALA A 37 -6.69 -25.10 -1.45
CA ALA A 37 -6.35 -25.72 -0.17
C ALA A 37 -6.13 -24.65 0.89
N ASN A 38 -6.35 -25.01 2.16
CA ASN A 38 -6.02 -24.19 3.31
C ASN A 38 -4.51 -24.17 3.53
N HIS A 39 -3.80 -23.38 2.72
CA HIS A 39 -2.35 -23.24 2.77
C HIS A 39 -1.97 -21.77 2.86
N ALA A 40 -1.11 -21.45 3.83
CA ALA A 40 -0.62 -20.10 4.03
C ALA A 40 0.89 -20.06 4.22
N LYS A 41 1.47 -18.93 3.85
CA LYS A 41 2.83 -18.53 4.18
C LYS A 41 2.78 -17.44 5.24
N ASP A 42 3.47 -17.63 6.37
CA ASP A 42 3.55 -16.63 7.45
C ASP A 42 4.86 -15.83 7.31
N LEU A 43 4.75 -14.50 7.17
CA LEU A 43 5.90 -13.59 7.11
C LEU A 43 6.39 -13.15 8.49
N GLU A 44 5.76 -13.61 9.57
CA GLU A 44 5.98 -13.26 10.99
C GLU A 44 5.74 -11.78 11.31
N THR A 45 6.39 -10.86 10.60
CA THR A 45 6.11 -9.42 10.63
C THR A 45 6.52 -8.77 9.31
N ALA A 46 5.55 -8.15 8.65
CA ALA A 46 5.75 -7.37 7.44
C ALA A 46 5.17 -5.96 7.59
N THR A 47 5.66 -5.04 6.77
CA THR A 47 5.12 -3.67 6.66
C THR A 47 4.43 -3.56 5.32
N VAL A 48 3.19 -3.08 5.32
CA VAL A 48 2.41 -2.87 4.11
C VAL A 48 2.30 -1.38 3.85
N LEU A 49 2.51 -0.99 2.61
CA LEU A 49 2.29 0.35 2.09
C LEU A 49 1.18 0.28 1.04
N TYR A 50 0.19 1.15 1.18
CA TYR A 50 -0.75 1.49 0.10
C TYR A 50 -0.55 2.95 -0.27
N ALA A 51 -0.36 3.23 -1.56
CA ALA A 51 -0.31 4.59 -2.08
C ALA A 51 -1.44 4.77 -3.10
N ASP A 52 -2.21 5.85 -2.92
CA ASP A 52 -3.48 6.09 -3.59
C ASP A 52 -3.50 7.50 -4.22
N LEU A 53 -4.14 7.66 -5.38
CA LEU A 53 -4.35 8.98 -5.95
C LEU A 53 -5.57 9.63 -5.31
N ASP A 54 -5.36 10.79 -4.71
CA ASP A 54 -6.46 11.56 -4.13
C ASP A 54 -7.25 12.30 -5.23
N GLY A 55 -8.57 12.11 -5.24
CA GLY A 55 -9.48 12.77 -6.19
C GLY A 55 -9.54 12.15 -7.59
N SER A 56 -9.08 10.90 -7.76
CA SER A 56 -9.05 10.24 -9.07
C SER A 56 -10.43 10.06 -9.71
N THR A 57 -11.47 9.78 -8.92
CA THR A 57 -12.85 9.68 -9.42
C THR A 57 -13.30 10.97 -10.10
N SER A 58 -13.12 12.11 -9.42
CA SER A 58 -13.47 13.42 -9.98
C SER A 58 -12.66 13.76 -11.23
N MET A 59 -11.39 13.33 -11.30
CA MET A 59 -10.57 13.46 -12.51
C MET A 59 -11.16 12.67 -13.68
N VAL A 60 -11.53 11.41 -13.47
CA VAL A 60 -12.10 10.54 -14.52
C VAL A 60 -13.45 11.07 -15.01
N ASP A 61 -14.27 11.65 -14.14
CA ASP A 61 -15.57 12.20 -14.51
C ASP A 61 -15.48 13.52 -15.30
N SER A 62 -14.43 14.31 -15.08
CA SER A 62 -14.32 15.68 -15.62
C SER A 62 -13.29 15.85 -16.73
N MET A 63 -12.31 14.97 -16.84
CA MET A 63 -11.21 15.08 -17.79
C MET A 63 -11.32 14.07 -18.94
N PRO A 64 -10.71 14.34 -20.11
CA PRO A 64 -10.60 13.35 -21.16
C PRO A 64 -9.89 12.08 -20.67
N TRP A 65 -10.34 10.90 -21.11
CA TRP A 65 -9.81 9.61 -20.65
C TRP A 65 -8.27 9.49 -20.78
N TYR A 66 -7.67 10.12 -21.81
CA TYR A 66 -6.23 10.08 -22.02
C TYR A 66 -5.46 10.87 -20.95
N PHE A 67 -6.03 11.97 -20.44
CA PHE A 67 -5.44 12.75 -19.35
C PHE A 67 -5.33 11.90 -18.08
N SER A 68 -6.45 11.26 -17.70
CA SER A 68 -6.48 10.35 -16.55
C SER A 68 -5.52 9.17 -16.72
N ALA A 69 -5.44 8.61 -17.93
CA ALA A 69 -4.51 7.53 -18.24
C ALA A 69 -3.04 7.96 -18.12
N GLU A 70 -2.69 9.19 -18.53
CA GLU A 70 -1.35 9.75 -18.35
C GLU A 70 -1.00 9.97 -16.88
N VAL A 71 -1.93 10.52 -16.08
CA VAL A 71 -1.75 10.69 -14.63
C VAL A 71 -1.51 9.34 -13.95
N TYR A 72 -2.36 8.34 -14.22
CA TYR A 72 -2.22 7.00 -13.65
C TYR A 72 -0.88 6.35 -14.04
N LYS A 73 -0.52 6.41 -15.32
CA LYS A 73 0.75 5.85 -15.81
C LYS A 73 1.96 6.48 -15.12
N ASN A 74 1.99 7.81 -15.00
CA ASN A 74 3.12 8.49 -14.39
C ASN A 74 3.20 8.22 -12.88
N TYR A 75 2.07 8.34 -12.17
CA TYR A 75 2.03 8.09 -10.73
C TYR A 75 2.43 6.66 -10.38
N LEU A 76 1.73 5.66 -10.95
CA LEU A 76 1.97 4.25 -10.63
C LEU A 76 3.38 3.81 -11.04
N ARG A 77 3.91 4.34 -12.15
CA ARG A 77 5.28 4.03 -12.60
C ARG A 77 6.33 4.63 -11.67
N CYS A 78 6.19 5.89 -11.27
CA CYS A 78 7.10 6.52 -10.31
C CYS A 78 7.05 5.80 -8.97
N ALA A 79 5.86 5.52 -8.44
CA ALA A 79 5.68 4.80 -7.19
C ALA A 79 6.31 3.41 -7.24
N ALA A 80 6.10 2.66 -8.32
CA ALA A 80 6.69 1.35 -8.52
C ALA A 80 8.23 1.37 -8.50
N LEU A 81 8.85 2.33 -9.21
CA LEU A 81 10.31 2.46 -9.25
C LEU A 81 10.87 2.82 -7.86
N ILE A 82 10.19 3.71 -7.14
CA ILE A 82 10.60 4.16 -5.80
C ILE A 82 10.48 3.03 -4.78
N ILE A 83 9.34 2.32 -4.76
CA ILE A 83 9.12 1.18 -3.87
C ILE A 83 10.22 0.15 -4.05
N ARG A 84 10.56 -0.19 -5.31
CA ARG A 84 11.65 -1.14 -5.60
C ARG A 84 13.02 -0.61 -5.18
N SER A 85 13.26 0.69 -5.30
CA SER A 85 14.52 1.32 -4.84
C SER A 85 14.70 1.24 -3.32
N GLU A 86 13.60 1.15 -2.57
CA GLU A 86 13.55 0.99 -1.12
C GLU A 86 13.25 -0.47 -0.73
N THR A 87 13.62 -1.44 -1.58
CA THR A 87 13.52 -2.90 -1.32
C THR A 87 12.11 -3.46 -1.13
N GLY A 88 11.07 -2.67 -1.40
CA GLY A 88 9.69 -3.13 -1.36
C GLY A 88 9.32 -3.99 -2.57
N ILE A 89 8.45 -4.97 -2.35
CA ILE A 89 7.87 -5.81 -3.39
C ILE A 89 6.44 -5.35 -3.65
N ILE A 90 6.16 -5.00 -4.90
CA ILE A 90 4.83 -4.59 -5.34
C ILE A 90 3.98 -5.86 -5.48
N THR A 91 2.87 -5.91 -4.76
CA THR A 91 2.03 -7.11 -4.68
C THR A 91 0.71 -6.96 -5.42
N ALA A 92 0.23 -5.73 -5.61
CA ALA A 92 -0.98 -5.47 -6.37
C ALA A 92 -1.01 -4.05 -6.94
N TYR A 93 -1.73 -3.89 -8.04
CA TYR A 93 -2.27 -2.63 -8.51
C TYR A 93 -3.79 -2.74 -8.45
N ASP A 94 -4.46 -1.74 -7.87
CA ASP A 94 -5.92 -1.71 -7.73
C ASP A 94 -6.44 -0.36 -8.23
N GLY A 95 -6.70 -0.31 -9.54
CA GLY A 95 -7.02 0.93 -10.25
C GLY A 95 -5.84 1.91 -10.22
N ASP A 96 -6.01 2.99 -9.48
CA ASP A 96 -5.04 4.07 -9.24
C ASP A 96 -4.17 3.86 -8.00
N ARG A 97 -4.38 2.74 -7.28
CA ARG A 97 -3.62 2.37 -6.09
C ARG A 97 -2.52 1.38 -6.38
N ILE A 98 -1.44 1.48 -5.62
CA ILE A 98 -0.34 0.51 -5.59
C ILE A 98 -0.14 -0.01 -4.17
N MET A 99 -0.04 -1.33 -4.04
CA MET A 99 0.25 -2.03 -2.79
C MET A 99 1.67 -2.59 -2.83
N ALA A 100 2.41 -2.40 -1.73
CA ALA A 100 3.70 -3.02 -1.55
C ALA A 100 3.88 -3.62 -0.16
N VAL A 101 4.68 -4.69 -0.10
CA VAL A 101 5.06 -5.37 1.13
C VAL A 101 6.58 -5.23 1.32
N PHE A 102 6.98 -4.93 2.55
CA PHE A 102 8.36 -4.81 2.98
C PHE A 102 8.61 -5.81 4.11
N THR A 103 9.68 -6.58 3.98
CA THR A 103 10.13 -7.57 4.98
C THR A 103 11.58 -7.31 5.38
N GLY A 104 12.09 -8.09 6.34
CA GLY A 104 13.47 -7.96 6.81
C GLY A 104 13.70 -6.80 7.79
N ASN A 105 14.98 -6.50 8.01
CA ASN A 105 15.43 -5.43 8.90
C ASN A 105 15.20 -4.07 8.24
N GLY A 106 14.70 -3.10 9.00
CA GLY A 106 14.45 -1.74 8.49
C GLY A 106 13.19 -1.59 7.64
N LYS A 107 12.37 -2.64 7.47
CA LYS A 107 11.12 -2.62 6.65
C LYS A 107 10.20 -1.40 6.89
N ASN A 108 10.06 -0.96 8.14
CA ASN A 108 9.25 0.22 8.49
C ASN A 108 9.87 1.51 7.95
N THR A 109 11.17 1.64 8.14
CA THR A 109 11.96 2.78 7.67
C THR A 109 11.99 2.84 6.15
N HIS A 110 12.21 1.71 5.48
CA HIS A 110 12.20 1.63 4.02
C HIS A 110 10.82 1.97 3.44
N ALA A 111 9.73 1.48 4.05
CA ALA A 111 8.38 1.84 3.64
C ALA A 111 8.11 3.35 3.78
N VAL A 112 8.52 3.96 4.91
CA VAL A 112 8.39 5.41 5.12
C VAL A 112 9.24 6.22 4.14
N ARG A 113 10.48 5.81 3.89
CA ARG A 113 11.34 6.44 2.88
C ARG A 113 10.73 6.36 1.48
N ALA A 114 10.15 5.22 1.13
CA ALA A 114 9.41 5.07 -0.12
C ALA A 114 8.26 6.07 -0.20
N ALA A 115 7.49 6.24 0.90
CA ALA A 115 6.40 7.21 0.96
C ALA A 115 6.88 8.67 0.77
N PHE A 116 7.94 9.10 1.49
CA PHE A 116 8.50 10.44 1.32
C PHE A 116 9.04 10.70 -0.09
N LYS A 117 9.65 9.69 -0.70
CA LYS A 117 10.13 9.75 -2.09
C LYS A 117 8.97 9.82 -3.09
N ILE A 118 7.88 9.08 -2.87
CA ILE A 118 6.67 9.18 -3.70
C ILE A 118 6.09 10.60 -3.60
N SER A 119 6.03 11.18 -2.39
CA SER A 119 5.55 12.56 -2.21
C SER A 119 6.39 13.56 -2.99
N TYR A 120 7.71 13.44 -2.93
CA TYR A 120 8.60 14.26 -3.75
C TYR A 120 8.37 14.05 -5.25
N ALA A 121 8.23 12.81 -5.71
CA ALA A 121 8.01 12.54 -7.13
C ALA A 121 6.70 13.19 -7.63
N VAL A 122 5.64 13.15 -6.82
CA VAL A 122 4.38 13.82 -7.15
C VAL A 122 4.57 15.34 -7.24
N GLU A 123 5.18 15.95 -6.22
CA GLU A 123 5.29 17.41 -6.08
C GLU A 123 6.33 18.05 -7.00
N CYS A 124 7.48 17.41 -7.16
CA CYS A 124 8.65 18.00 -7.80
C CYS A 124 8.94 17.44 -9.19
N ILE A 125 8.29 16.35 -9.61
CA ILE A 125 8.51 15.73 -10.93
C ILE A 125 7.20 15.68 -11.73
N ILE A 126 6.16 15.02 -11.19
CA ILE A 126 4.90 14.79 -11.91
C ILE A 126 4.14 16.11 -12.10
N ASN A 127 3.86 16.84 -11.02
CA ASN A 127 3.10 18.09 -11.11
C ASN A 127 3.77 19.14 -12.01
N PRO A 128 5.10 19.39 -11.91
CA PRO A 128 5.77 20.31 -12.84
C PRO A 128 5.69 19.88 -14.30
N ALA A 129 5.84 18.58 -14.59
CA ALA A 129 5.69 18.05 -15.95
C ALA A 129 4.24 18.19 -16.46
N LEU A 130 3.26 17.92 -15.60
CA LEU A 130 1.84 18.04 -15.92
C LEU A 130 1.46 19.49 -16.24
N THR A 131 1.83 20.45 -15.38
CA THR A 131 1.56 21.87 -15.59
C THR A 131 2.22 22.39 -16.88
N LYS A 132 3.41 21.89 -17.22
CA LYS A 132 4.07 22.25 -18.49
C LYS A 132 3.31 21.75 -19.72
N GLN A 133 2.76 20.53 -19.66
CA GLN A 133 2.02 19.92 -20.77
C GLN A 133 0.60 20.47 -20.89
N TYR A 134 -0.05 20.74 -19.75
CA TYR A 134 -1.44 21.16 -19.64
C TYR A 134 -1.54 22.53 -18.95
N SER A 135 -0.91 23.54 -19.54
CA SER A 135 -0.74 24.87 -18.92
C SER A 135 -2.06 25.63 -18.66
N THR A 136 -3.17 25.19 -19.23
CA THR A 136 -4.51 25.76 -19.02
C THR A 136 -5.34 24.98 -17.99
N SER A 137 -4.78 23.90 -17.43
CA SER A 137 -5.43 23.08 -16.41
C SER A 137 -4.94 23.48 -15.03
N ASP A 138 -5.86 23.70 -14.10
CA ASP A 138 -5.56 23.92 -12.68
C ASP A 138 -5.45 22.60 -11.89
N PHE A 139 -5.47 21.45 -12.59
CA PHE A 139 -5.39 20.15 -11.97
C PHE A 139 -4.01 19.90 -11.35
N ILE A 140 -4.00 19.40 -10.12
CA ILE A 140 -2.80 19.02 -9.39
C ILE A 140 -2.98 17.58 -8.95
N VAL A 141 -2.00 16.73 -9.24
CA VAL A 141 -1.94 15.36 -8.74
C VAL A 141 -1.72 15.41 -7.23
N LYS A 142 -2.63 14.77 -6.50
CA LYS A 142 -2.55 14.55 -5.05
C LYS A 142 -2.54 13.06 -4.78
N HIS A 143 -2.06 12.70 -3.60
CA HIS A 143 -1.94 11.32 -3.19
C HIS A 143 -2.05 11.19 -1.68
N VAL A 144 -2.45 10.00 -1.22
CA VAL A 144 -2.42 9.62 0.19
C VAL A 144 -1.76 8.24 0.32
N ILE A 145 -0.85 8.12 1.27
CA ILE A 145 -0.11 6.89 1.56
C ILE A 145 -0.42 6.43 2.98
N GLY A 146 -0.84 5.18 3.11
CA GLY A 146 -1.07 4.52 4.38
C GLY A 146 -0.06 3.41 4.61
N ILE A 147 0.52 3.35 5.82
CA ILE A 147 1.52 2.34 6.18
C ILE A 147 1.20 1.73 7.55
N ASP A 148 1.25 0.41 7.62
CA ASP A 148 1.11 -0.32 8.87
C ASP A 148 2.02 -1.55 8.91
N THR A 149 2.36 -2.02 10.11
CA THR A 149 3.17 -3.22 10.32
C THR A 149 2.52 -4.17 11.31
N SER A 150 2.43 -5.44 10.95
CA SER A 150 1.91 -6.51 11.80
C SER A 150 2.42 -7.86 11.31
N GLN A 151 2.07 -8.93 12.03
CA GLN A 151 2.09 -10.26 11.43
C GLN A 151 1.21 -10.27 10.17
N LEU A 152 1.68 -10.96 9.14
CA LEU A 152 1.05 -10.98 7.82
C LEU A 152 1.19 -12.38 7.23
N HIS A 153 0.05 -12.95 6.82
CA HIS A 153 0.01 -14.21 6.10
C HIS A 153 -0.33 -13.95 4.63
N ALA A 154 0.19 -14.79 3.75
CA ALA A 154 -0.22 -14.86 2.36
C ALA A 154 -0.95 -16.19 2.13
N ALA A 155 -2.13 -16.15 1.52
CA ALA A 155 -2.84 -17.33 1.03
C ALA A 155 -3.25 -17.10 -0.43
N ARG A 156 -3.53 -18.19 -1.16
CA ARG A 156 -3.94 -18.09 -2.56
C ARG A 156 -5.44 -18.28 -2.69
N THR A 157 -6.08 -17.36 -3.39
CA THR A 157 -7.51 -17.39 -3.69
C THR A 157 -7.77 -17.47 -5.19
N GLY A 158 -9.03 -17.67 -5.56
CA GLY A 158 -9.48 -17.74 -6.95
C GLY A 158 -9.62 -19.17 -7.46
N VAL A 159 -9.64 -19.30 -8.78
CA VAL A 159 -9.86 -20.56 -9.50
C VAL A 159 -8.68 -20.87 -10.42
N ARG A 160 -8.65 -22.09 -10.97
CA ARG A 160 -7.56 -22.49 -11.86
C ARG A 160 -7.61 -21.63 -13.13
N GLY A 161 -6.50 -20.92 -13.39
CA GLY A 161 -6.39 -20.00 -14.53
C GLY A 161 -6.69 -18.53 -14.17
N ASP A 162 -7.24 -18.27 -12.98
CA ASP A 162 -7.53 -16.92 -12.47
C ASP A 162 -7.45 -16.92 -10.94
N SER A 163 -6.24 -16.70 -10.42
CA SER A 163 -5.93 -16.79 -9.00
C SER A 163 -4.98 -15.67 -8.57
N ASP A 164 -5.13 -15.21 -7.34
CA ASP A 164 -4.29 -14.14 -6.78
C ASP A 164 -3.90 -14.45 -5.33
N ILE A 165 -2.96 -13.67 -4.79
CA ILE A 165 -2.58 -13.70 -3.38
C ILE A 165 -3.51 -12.79 -2.59
N VAL A 166 -4.01 -13.30 -1.47
CA VAL A 166 -4.64 -12.51 -0.42
C VAL A 166 -3.69 -12.35 0.76
N TRP A 167 -3.62 -11.12 1.28
CA TRP A 167 -2.79 -10.75 2.41
C TRP A 167 -3.65 -10.66 3.68
N ILE A 168 -3.43 -11.57 4.63
CA ILE A 168 -4.21 -11.67 5.86
C ILE A 168 -3.39 -11.14 7.02
N GLY A 169 -3.76 -9.95 7.48
CA GLY A 169 -3.13 -9.30 8.62
C GLY A 169 -3.64 -7.87 8.80
N ARG A 170 -3.43 -7.32 10.00
CA ARG A 170 -3.81 -5.94 10.33
C ARG A 170 -3.19 -4.95 9.35
N ALA A 171 -1.90 -5.16 9.03
CA ALA A 171 -1.13 -4.30 8.14
C ALA A 171 -1.80 -4.06 6.78
N ALA A 172 -2.29 -5.11 6.12
CA ALA A 172 -2.95 -4.96 4.82
C ALA A 172 -4.24 -4.12 4.91
N ASN A 173 -5.06 -4.37 5.93
CA ASN A 173 -6.34 -3.67 6.10
C ASN A 173 -6.14 -2.21 6.56
N TYR A 174 -5.24 -1.99 7.51
CA TYR A 174 -5.06 -0.67 8.11
C TYR A 174 -4.32 0.27 7.17
N ALA A 175 -3.28 -0.20 6.49
CA ALA A 175 -2.59 0.60 5.47
C ALA A 175 -3.57 1.07 4.38
N ALA A 176 -4.45 0.19 3.89
CA ALA A 176 -5.47 0.57 2.91
C ALA A 176 -6.46 1.61 3.46
N LYS A 177 -6.94 1.45 4.70
CA LYS A 177 -7.87 2.42 5.31
C LYS A 177 -7.23 3.78 5.59
N LEU A 178 -5.93 3.81 5.87
CA LEU A 178 -5.20 5.05 6.11
C LEU A 178 -5.11 5.92 4.85
N THR A 179 -5.26 5.37 3.64
CA THR A 179 -5.30 6.19 2.40
C THR A 179 -6.57 7.04 2.29
N SER A 180 -7.61 6.75 3.09
CA SER A 180 -8.84 7.53 3.15
C SER A 180 -8.79 8.66 4.20
N MET A 181 -7.64 8.87 4.86
CA MET A 181 -7.49 9.91 5.86
C MET A 181 -7.36 11.29 5.20
N PRO A 182 -8.04 12.32 5.73
CA PRO A 182 -8.04 13.65 5.11
C PRO A 182 -6.77 14.43 5.43
N ALA A 183 -6.54 15.51 4.67
CA ALA A 183 -5.57 16.57 4.91
C ALA A 183 -4.08 16.24 4.70
N GLN A 184 -3.54 15.19 5.31
CA GLN A 184 -2.13 14.84 5.19
C GLN A 184 -1.86 13.78 4.13
N LYS A 185 -0.67 13.85 3.52
CA LYS A 185 -0.25 12.95 2.43
C LYS A 185 0.18 11.57 2.91
N ILE A 186 0.77 11.47 4.10
CA ILE A 186 1.33 10.21 4.60
C ILE A 186 0.81 9.93 5.99
N TRP A 187 0.35 8.70 6.20
CA TRP A 187 -0.24 8.21 7.43
C TRP A 187 0.39 6.89 7.83
N ILE A 188 0.80 6.80 9.09
CA ILE A 188 1.38 5.58 9.67
C ILE A 188 0.75 5.26 11.01
N THR A 189 0.69 3.98 11.36
CA THR A 189 0.30 3.57 12.71
C THR A 189 1.43 3.81 13.72
N GLU A 190 1.07 3.88 15.01
CA GLU A 190 2.06 3.97 16.10
C GLU A 190 3.08 2.81 16.07
N ASP A 191 2.65 1.62 15.63
CA ASP A 191 3.55 0.47 15.47
C ASP A 191 4.67 0.72 14.45
N VAL A 192 4.37 1.41 13.34
CA VAL A 192 5.38 1.80 12.35
C VAL A 192 6.27 2.89 12.94
N TYR A 193 5.67 3.94 13.50
CA TYR A 193 6.40 5.09 14.07
C TYR A 193 7.45 4.67 15.11
N ASN A 194 7.06 3.80 16.04
CA ASN A 194 7.94 3.30 17.11
C ASN A 194 9.11 2.46 16.58
N ARG A 195 9.02 1.95 15.35
CA ARG A 195 10.04 1.12 14.70
C ARG A 195 10.79 1.84 13.58
N LEU A 196 10.59 3.15 13.44
CA LEU A 196 11.41 4.00 12.58
C LEU A 196 12.77 4.23 13.20
N ASN A 197 13.78 4.32 12.35
CA ASN A 197 15.04 4.92 12.73
C ASN A 197 14.82 6.40 13.07
N ASP A 198 15.69 6.96 13.92
CA ASP A 198 15.48 8.34 14.38
C ASP A 198 15.57 9.36 13.26
N PHE A 199 16.37 9.10 12.21
CA PHE A 199 16.49 10.01 11.07
C PHE A 199 15.13 10.30 10.41
N GLU A 200 14.31 9.27 10.19
CA GLU A 200 12.98 9.42 9.58
C GLU A 200 11.91 9.99 10.53
N LYS A 201 12.24 10.24 11.80
CA LYS A 201 11.35 10.95 12.74
C LYS A 201 11.51 12.46 12.67
N PHE A 202 12.59 12.95 12.08
CA PHE A 202 12.90 14.37 12.00
C PHE A 202 13.07 14.86 10.56
N THR A 203 12.78 16.12 10.32
CA THR A 203 13.12 16.81 9.07
C THR A 203 14.62 17.08 9.00
N THR A 204 15.12 17.51 7.84
CA THR A 204 16.52 17.96 7.68
C THR A 204 16.85 19.17 8.55
N THR A 205 15.86 19.95 8.98
CA THR A 205 15.98 21.08 9.92
C THR A 205 15.95 20.66 11.39
N GLY A 206 15.74 19.36 11.68
CA GLY A 206 15.70 18.80 13.04
C GLY A 206 14.33 18.91 13.72
N GLU A 207 13.29 19.31 13.00
CA GLU A 207 11.92 19.38 13.52
C GLU A 207 11.25 18.01 13.43
N LEU A 208 10.24 17.73 14.26
CA LEU A 208 9.50 16.47 14.15
C LEU A 208 8.76 16.40 12.81
N ALA A 209 9.00 15.34 12.05
CA ALA A 209 8.37 15.11 10.76
C ALA A 209 6.92 14.59 10.89
N TRP A 210 6.47 14.28 12.11
CA TRP A 210 5.23 13.56 12.37
C TRP A 210 4.35 14.27 13.40
N GLN A 211 3.06 14.39 13.07
CA GLN A 211 2.03 14.85 13.98
C GLN A 211 1.20 13.66 14.49
N ALA A 212 1.10 13.49 15.81
CA ALA A 212 0.27 12.46 16.41
C ALA A 212 -1.22 12.85 16.41
N SER A 213 -2.10 11.90 16.14
CA SER A 213 -3.55 12.05 16.24
C SER A 213 -4.23 10.75 16.68
N ILE A 214 -5.52 10.81 16.99
CA ILE A 214 -6.33 9.66 17.40
C ILE A 214 -7.24 9.24 16.25
N TRP A 215 -7.17 7.96 15.90
CA TRP A 215 -8.05 7.34 14.91
C TRP A 215 -9.32 6.83 15.58
N PHE A 216 -10.29 7.73 15.79
CA PHE A 216 -11.55 7.41 16.49
C PHE A 216 -12.31 6.22 15.88
N ALA A 217 -12.34 6.13 14.54
CA ALA A 217 -13.02 5.05 13.82
C ALA A 217 -12.37 3.67 14.00
N MET A 218 -11.15 3.59 14.54
CA MET A 218 -10.38 2.36 14.69
C MET A 218 -9.96 2.17 16.15
N ASN A 219 -10.95 2.08 17.04
CA ASN A 219 -10.76 1.83 18.48
C ASN A 219 -9.83 2.86 19.18
N ASN A 220 -9.92 4.13 18.79
CA ASN A 220 -9.12 5.22 19.37
C ASN A 220 -7.59 4.99 19.33
N GLN A 221 -7.11 4.28 18.31
CA GLN A 221 -5.68 4.04 18.15
C GLN A 221 -4.92 5.33 17.84
N ARG A 222 -3.67 5.40 18.28
CA ARG A 222 -2.78 6.48 17.89
C ARG A 222 -2.21 6.23 16.49
N ILE A 223 -2.26 7.27 15.67
CA ILE A 223 -1.69 7.31 14.33
C ILE A 223 -0.86 8.59 14.18
N TYR A 224 0.02 8.60 13.19
CA TYR A 224 0.91 9.70 12.90
C TYR A 224 0.73 10.11 11.44
N SER A 225 0.73 11.41 11.19
CA SER A 225 0.66 11.96 9.84
C SER A 225 1.84 12.87 9.54
N SER A 226 2.17 12.98 8.25
CA SER A 226 3.24 13.83 7.74
C SER A 226 2.87 14.41 6.37
N ASP A 227 3.28 15.66 6.15
CA ASP A 227 3.27 16.32 4.84
C ASP A 227 4.67 16.46 4.24
N CYS A 228 5.68 15.89 4.92
CA CYS A 228 7.06 15.94 4.48
C CYS A 228 7.26 15.19 3.17
N ALA A 229 8.14 15.73 2.34
CA ALA A 229 8.67 15.07 1.17
C ALA A 229 10.20 14.95 1.32
N TRP A 230 10.79 14.00 0.61
CA TRP A 230 12.24 13.87 0.56
C TRP A 230 12.87 15.06 -0.21
N THR A 231 14.18 15.27 -0.14
CA THR A 231 14.83 16.41 -0.84
C THR A 231 15.28 16.09 -2.26
N GLU A 232 15.56 14.82 -2.58
CA GLU A 232 15.99 14.32 -3.90
C GLU A 232 15.77 12.79 -4.07
N VAL A 233 15.16 12.32 -5.16
CA VAL A 233 14.90 10.87 -5.39
C VAL A 233 16.04 10.16 -6.11
#